data_AF-A0A0P0VHW1-F1
#
_entry.id   AF-A0A0P0VHW1-F1
#
_cell.length_a   1.000
_cell.length_b   1.000
_cell.length_c   1.000
_cell.angle_alpha   90.00
_cell.angle_beta   90.00
_cell.angle_gamma   90.00
#
_symmetry.space_group_name_H-M   'P 1'
#
loop_
_entity.id
_entity.type
_entity.pdbx_description
1 polymer ?
#
loop_
_entity_poly.entity_id
_entity_poly.type
_entity_poly.pdbx_seq_one_letter_code
_entity_poly.pdbx_strand_id
1 'polypeptide(L)'
;SSGSELARIACMAVFRHLRFIFGNLPSDSSAVETTTKLATAVSTCVVRLELSGLSACLAAIVCSSLQPPLRPLGHAAGDGASFIIKSVLDRATELLTDQHVASTYSMQNRALWQASFDAFFGLLTEYCMSKFDSVIHALQTQPAVAAVISREMPVELLRASLPHTNEYQRKQLLSFSQRTVPVNNHSSHGSNNGPMTSESIPSSESRKI
;
A
#
# COMPACT_ATOMS: atom_id res chain seq x y z
N SER A 1 -21.61 5.02 23.86
CA SER A 1 -21.47 4.48 25.24
C SER A 1 -20.00 4.50 25.64
N SER A 2 -19.68 4.44 26.94
CA SER A 2 -18.29 4.55 27.45
C SER A 2 -17.34 3.48 26.90
N GLY A 3 -17.85 2.27 26.59
CA GLY A 3 -17.06 1.21 25.97
C GLY A 3 -16.62 1.50 24.53
N SER A 4 -17.42 2.26 23.77
CA SER A 4 -17.04 2.73 22.42
C SER A 4 -15.92 3.78 22.50
N GLU A 5 -16.02 4.69 23.46
CA GLU A 5 -14.98 5.70 23.69
C GLU A 5 -13.66 5.10 24.17
N LEU A 6 -13.71 4.14 25.10
CA LEU A 6 -12.52 3.40 25.53
C LEU A 6 -11.86 2.64 24.36
N ALA A 7 -12.65 2.00 23.50
CA ALA A 7 -12.13 1.33 22.30
C ALA A 7 -11.47 2.32 21.33
N ARG A 8 -12.06 3.50 21.13
CA ARG A 8 -11.48 4.59 20.33
C ARG A 8 -10.12 5.06 20.88
N ILE A 9 -10.05 5.34 22.18
CA ILE A 9 -8.81 5.76 22.87
C ILE A 9 -7.74 4.68 22.78
N ALA A 10 -8.09 3.41 23.02
CA ALA A 10 -7.16 2.28 22.93
C ALA A 10 -6.61 2.11 21.51
N CYS A 11 -7.46 2.19 20.48
CA CYS A 11 -7.02 2.18 19.08
C CYS A 11 -6.08 3.36 18.79
N MET A 12 -6.47 4.60 19.13
CA MET A 12 -5.62 5.78 18.93
C MET A 12 -4.23 5.65 19.57
N ALA A 13 -4.15 5.09 20.78
CA ALA A 13 -2.86 4.83 21.44
C ALA A 13 -1.99 3.84 20.63
N VAL A 14 -2.56 2.73 20.14
CA VAL A 14 -1.82 1.78 19.28
C VAL A 14 -1.40 2.44 17.96
N PHE A 15 -2.30 3.17 17.29
CA PHE A 15 -2.01 3.88 16.04
C PHE A 15 -0.93 4.96 16.19
N ARG A 16 -0.85 5.61 17.36
CA ARG A 16 0.22 6.57 17.67
C ARG A 16 1.58 5.89 17.88
N HIS A 17 1.60 4.64 18.31
CA HIS A 17 2.83 3.93 18.73
C HIS A 17 3.22 2.76 17.81
N LEU A 18 2.72 2.72 16.57
CA LEU A 18 2.98 1.64 15.60
C LEU A 18 4.47 1.31 15.39
N ARG A 19 5.37 2.30 15.33
CA ARG A 19 6.81 2.04 15.21
C ARG A 19 7.37 1.32 16.44
N PHE A 20 6.90 1.65 17.63
CA PHE A 20 7.36 1.02 18.86
C PHE A 20 6.82 -0.42 18.97
N ILE A 21 5.54 -0.61 18.66
CA ILE A 21 4.84 -1.89 18.82
C ILE A 21 5.21 -2.90 17.72
N PHE A 22 5.35 -2.46 16.47
CA PHE A 22 5.53 -3.34 15.30
C PHE A 22 6.83 -3.11 14.52
N GLY A 23 7.69 -2.17 14.93
CA GLY A 23 8.89 -1.79 14.18
C GLY A 23 9.85 -2.96 13.97
N ASN A 24 10.08 -3.75 15.02
CA ASN A 24 10.94 -4.92 15.01
C ASN A 24 10.12 -6.14 15.42
N LEU A 25 10.33 -7.28 14.76
CA LEU A 25 9.75 -8.55 15.19
C LEU A 25 10.56 -9.07 16.40
N PRO A 26 9.92 -9.42 17.53
CA PRO A 26 10.62 -10.05 18.65
C PRO A 26 11.25 -11.39 18.24
N SER A 27 12.42 -11.71 18.79
CA SER A 27 13.04 -13.05 18.63
C SER A 27 12.35 -14.11 19.49
N ASP A 28 11.61 -13.71 20.52
CA ASP A 28 10.77 -14.60 21.33
C ASP A 28 9.41 -14.83 20.66
N SER A 29 9.09 -16.10 20.42
CA SER A 29 7.81 -16.55 19.87
C SER A 29 6.60 -16.07 20.68
N SER A 30 6.70 -15.98 22.02
CA SER A 30 5.59 -15.54 22.87
C SER A 30 5.24 -14.07 22.65
N ALA A 31 6.25 -13.22 22.43
CA ALA A 31 6.09 -11.83 22.07
C ALA A 31 5.59 -11.63 20.62
N VAL A 32 5.99 -12.49 19.68
CA VAL A 32 5.42 -12.52 18.31
C VAL A 32 3.93 -12.88 18.34
N GLU A 33 3.55 -13.89 19.12
CA GLU A 33 2.14 -14.28 19.28
C GLU A 33 1.33 -13.15 19.94
N THR A 34 1.90 -12.48 20.95
CA THR A 34 1.26 -11.36 21.66
C THR A 34 1.04 -10.15 20.74
N THR A 35 2.03 -9.76 19.94
CA THR A 35 1.89 -8.64 18.97
C THR A 35 0.89 -8.98 17.85
N THR A 36 0.85 -10.24 17.40
CA THR A 36 -0.17 -10.73 16.47
C THR A 36 -1.58 -10.65 17.06
N LYS A 37 -1.77 -11.15 18.30
CA LYS A 37 -3.06 -11.07 19.03
C LYS A 37 -3.51 -9.62 19.21
N LEU A 38 -2.58 -8.70 19.51
CA LEU A 38 -2.86 -7.27 19.62
C LEU A 38 -3.35 -6.67 18.29
N ALA A 39 -2.68 -6.98 17.18
CA ALA A 39 -3.11 -6.51 15.86
C ALA A 39 -4.52 -7.00 15.50
N THR A 40 -4.81 -8.28 15.73
CA THR A 40 -6.15 -8.87 15.53
C THR A 40 -7.21 -8.21 16.43
N ALA A 41 -6.91 -7.99 17.71
CA ALA A 41 -7.84 -7.35 18.64
C ALA A 41 -8.14 -5.90 18.23
N VAL A 42 -7.12 -5.13 17.83
CA VAL A 42 -7.27 -3.74 17.36
C VAL A 42 -8.06 -3.68 16.05
N SER A 43 -7.77 -4.54 15.06
CA SER A 43 -8.58 -4.67 13.83
C SER A 43 -10.05 -4.96 14.16
N THR A 44 -10.30 -5.91 15.05
CA THR A 44 -11.66 -6.26 15.51
C THR A 44 -12.37 -5.07 16.17
N CYS A 45 -11.65 -4.21 16.90
CA CYS A 45 -12.18 -2.96 17.45
C CYS A 45 -12.45 -1.91 16.37
N VAL A 46 -11.54 -1.75 15.40
CA VAL A 46 -11.65 -0.81 14.27
C VAL A 46 -12.91 -1.02 13.46
N VAL A 47 -13.29 -2.28 13.17
CA VAL A 47 -14.54 -2.62 12.45
C VAL A 47 -15.79 -2.06 13.16
N ARG A 48 -15.75 -1.84 14.48
CA ARG A 48 -16.86 -1.27 15.26
C ARG A 48 -16.80 0.25 15.44
N LEU A 49 -15.77 0.92 14.94
CA LEU A 49 -15.65 2.38 15.06
C LEU A 49 -16.50 3.10 13.99
N GLU A 50 -17.00 4.27 14.38
CA GLU A 50 -17.58 5.25 13.45
C GLU A 50 -16.49 6.03 12.71
N LEU A 51 -16.87 6.70 11.62
CA LEU A 51 -15.97 7.47 10.76
C LEU A 51 -15.09 8.48 11.53
N SER A 52 -15.62 9.11 12.59
CA SER A 52 -14.87 10.02 13.47
C SER A 52 -13.76 9.31 14.26
N GLY A 53 -14.01 8.07 14.71
CA GLY A 53 -13.01 7.21 15.36
C GLY A 53 -11.94 6.71 14.40
N LEU A 54 -12.32 6.34 13.17
CA LEU A 54 -11.39 5.98 12.09
C LEU A 54 -10.47 7.15 11.73
N SER A 55 -11.04 8.36 11.61
CA SER A 55 -10.30 9.60 11.35
C SER A 55 -9.28 9.88 12.46
N ALA A 56 -9.70 9.77 13.72
CA ALA A 56 -8.82 9.96 14.87
C ALA A 56 -7.69 8.92 14.94
N CYS A 57 -7.92 7.69 14.46
CA CYS A 57 -6.87 6.68 14.33
C CYS A 57 -5.82 7.07 13.28
N LEU A 58 -6.21 7.53 12.08
CA LEU A 58 -5.25 8.03 11.08
C LEU A 58 -4.50 9.27 11.57
N ALA A 59 -5.19 10.22 12.17
CA ALA A 59 -4.56 11.42 12.76
C ALA A 59 -3.53 11.04 13.84
N ALA A 60 -3.81 10.02 14.65
CA ALA A 60 -2.87 9.54 15.67
C ALA A 60 -1.56 8.99 15.08
N ILE A 61 -1.59 8.38 13.89
CA ILE A 61 -0.38 7.96 13.15
C ILE A 61 0.46 9.19 12.77
N VAL A 62 -0.18 10.19 12.18
CA VAL A 62 0.49 11.42 11.71
C VAL A 62 1.05 12.23 12.89
N CYS A 63 0.37 12.23 14.03
CA CYS A 63 0.84 12.84 15.29
C CYS A 63 1.85 11.98 16.08
N SER A 64 2.39 10.92 15.48
CA SER A 64 3.51 10.15 16.05
C SER A 64 4.85 10.85 15.80
N SER A 65 5.82 10.66 16.69
CA SER A 65 7.19 11.12 16.49
C SER A 65 8.03 10.20 15.59
N LEU A 66 7.49 9.04 15.18
CA LEU A 66 8.20 8.04 14.39
C LEU A 66 7.27 7.45 13.32
N GLN A 67 7.71 7.47 12.06
CA GLN A 67 6.93 6.88 10.95
C GLN A 67 6.67 5.38 11.18
N PRO A 68 5.43 4.89 10.97
CA PRO A 68 5.10 3.46 11.13
C PRO A 68 5.87 2.56 10.15
N PRO A 69 6.02 1.25 10.48
CA PRO A 69 6.61 0.27 9.56
C PRO A 69 5.58 -0.13 8.50
N LEU A 70 5.55 0.60 7.39
CA LEU A 70 4.63 0.36 6.26
C LEU A 70 5.12 -0.79 5.35
N ARG A 71 5.21 -2.00 5.90
CA ARG A 71 5.60 -3.21 5.15
C ARG A 71 4.38 -3.84 4.47
N PRO A 72 4.50 -4.49 3.30
CA PRO A 72 3.38 -5.21 2.69
C PRO A 72 2.90 -6.38 3.56
N LEU A 73 1.68 -6.87 3.28
CA LEU A 73 1.10 -7.96 4.07
C LEU A 73 1.83 -9.29 3.85
N GLY A 74 1.95 -10.09 4.91
CA GLY A 74 2.71 -11.34 4.93
C GLY A 74 4.24 -11.16 4.97
N HIS A 75 4.75 -9.93 5.16
CA HIS A 75 6.19 -9.68 5.22
C HIS A 75 6.85 -10.37 6.42
N ALA A 76 7.97 -11.08 6.21
CA ALA A 76 8.60 -11.95 7.21
C ALA A 76 9.02 -11.25 8.52
N ALA A 77 9.36 -9.95 8.46
CA ALA A 77 9.62 -9.12 9.65
C ALA A 77 8.34 -8.63 10.38
N GLY A 78 7.17 -9.17 10.05
CA GLY A 78 5.85 -8.79 10.56
C GLY A 78 5.19 -7.67 9.76
N ASP A 79 3.85 -7.64 9.75
CA ASP A 79 3.03 -6.70 8.97
C ASP A 79 1.93 -6.01 9.80
N GLY A 80 1.87 -6.27 11.12
CA GLY A 80 0.77 -5.88 12.01
C GLY A 80 0.35 -4.41 11.95
N ALA A 81 1.29 -3.47 11.73
CA ALA A 81 0.95 -2.06 11.53
C ALA A 81 0.15 -1.84 10.24
N SER A 82 0.62 -2.36 9.11
CA SER A 82 -0.07 -2.28 7.82
C SER A 82 -1.41 -3.03 7.86
N PHE A 83 -1.49 -4.16 8.56
CA PHE A 83 -2.73 -4.91 8.74
C PHE A 83 -3.84 -4.08 9.41
N ILE A 84 -3.53 -3.38 10.52
CA ILE A 84 -4.53 -2.55 11.21
C ILE A 84 -4.81 -1.22 10.51
N ILE A 85 -3.83 -0.62 9.82
CA ILE A 85 -4.07 0.54 8.94
C ILE A 85 -5.00 0.16 7.80
N LYS A 86 -4.78 -0.99 7.15
CA LYS A 86 -5.66 -1.49 6.09
C LYS A 86 -7.09 -1.69 6.62
N SER A 87 -7.24 -2.25 7.83
CA SER A 87 -8.55 -2.41 8.47
C SER A 87 -9.30 -1.07 8.65
N VAL A 88 -8.60 0.03 8.91
CA VAL A 88 -9.21 1.39 8.98
C VAL A 88 -9.66 1.86 7.60
N LEU A 89 -8.84 1.69 6.57
CA LEU A 89 -9.16 2.08 5.18
C LEU A 89 -10.29 1.23 4.58
N ASP A 90 -10.29 -0.08 4.83
CA ASP A 90 -11.37 -0.99 4.43
C ASP A 90 -12.68 -0.57 5.10
N ARG A 91 -12.68 -0.39 6.44
CA ARG A 91 -13.89 0.00 7.18
C ARG A 91 -14.41 1.38 6.77
N ALA A 92 -13.53 2.35 6.49
CA ALA A 92 -13.96 3.63 5.95
C ALA A 92 -14.59 3.49 4.57
N THR A 93 -14.12 2.54 3.74
CA THR A 93 -14.70 2.26 2.42
C THR A 93 -16.13 1.74 2.56
N GLU A 94 -16.38 0.82 3.48
CA GLU A 94 -17.73 0.33 3.81
C GLU A 94 -18.66 1.49 4.21
N LEU A 95 -18.23 2.32 5.17
CA LEU A 95 -19.04 3.42 5.72
C LEU A 95 -19.34 4.55 4.72
N LEU A 96 -18.46 4.78 3.75
CA LEU A 96 -18.59 5.85 2.76
C LEU A 96 -19.27 5.40 1.45
N THR A 97 -19.25 4.10 1.15
CA THR A 97 -19.84 3.53 -0.08
C THR A 97 -21.27 3.07 0.13
N ASP A 98 -21.67 2.66 1.34
CA ASP A 98 -23.08 2.34 1.62
C ASP A 98 -23.94 3.59 1.55
N GLN A 99 -24.70 3.74 0.47
CA GLN A 99 -25.55 4.90 0.20
C GLN A 99 -26.63 5.15 1.27
N HIS A 100 -27.06 4.12 2.00
CA HIS A 100 -28.05 4.24 3.07
C HIS A 100 -27.44 4.80 4.36
N VAL A 101 -26.18 4.46 4.66
CA VAL A 101 -25.46 4.93 5.85
C VAL A 101 -24.72 6.23 5.58
N ALA A 102 -24.14 6.39 4.39
CA ALA A 102 -23.32 7.55 4.01
C ALA A 102 -24.08 8.87 4.20
N SER A 103 -25.37 8.91 3.86
CA SER A 103 -26.24 10.10 4.02
C SER A 103 -26.49 10.50 5.48
N THR A 104 -26.27 9.60 6.44
CA THR A 104 -26.43 9.85 7.88
C THR A 104 -25.19 10.50 8.52
N TYR A 105 -24.02 10.42 7.88
CA TYR A 105 -22.82 11.07 8.40
C TYR A 105 -22.82 12.57 8.15
N SER A 106 -22.60 13.33 9.23
CA SER A 106 -22.45 14.78 9.16
C SER A 106 -21.33 15.19 8.19
N MET A 107 -21.51 16.33 7.53
CA MET A 107 -20.48 16.94 6.67
C MET A 107 -19.16 17.15 7.44
N GLN A 108 -19.25 17.41 8.75
CA GLN A 108 -18.08 17.52 9.64
C GLN A 108 -17.29 16.20 9.75
N ASN A 109 -17.97 15.06 9.93
CA ASN A 109 -17.29 13.76 10.03
C ASN A 109 -16.63 13.36 8.70
N ARG A 110 -17.25 13.71 7.56
CA ARG A 110 -16.66 13.50 6.23
C ARG A 110 -15.44 14.40 6.00
N ALA A 111 -15.51 15.67 6.37
CA ALA A 111 -14.38 16.61 6.27
C ALA A 111 -13.22 16.19 7.18
N LEU A 112 -13.52 15.75 8.41
CA LEU A 112 -12.52 15.20 9.35
C LEU A 112 -11.84 13.94 8.79
N TRP A 113 -12.60 13.04 8.15
CA TRP A 113 -12.04 11.87 7.47
C TRP A 113 -11.09 12.30 6.35
N GLN A 114 -11.53 13.16 5.43
CA GLN A 114 -10.69 13.57 4.31
C GLN A 114 -9.39 14.25 4.78
N ALA A 115 -9.47 15.16 5.76
CA ALA A 115 -8.28 15.81 6.30
C ALA A 115 -7.30 14.81 6.98
N SER A 116 -7.84 13.82 7.71
CA SER A 116 -7.03 12.79 8.37
C SER A 116 -6.41 11.82 7.37
N PHE A 117 -7.16 11.45 6.32
CA PHE A 117 -6.69 10.62 5.22
C PHE A 117 -5.63 11.35 4.37
N ASP A 118 -5.85 12.61 4.00
CA ASP A 118 -4.91 13.39 3.18
C ASP A 118 -3.55 13.53 3.87
N ALA A 119 -3.55 13.77 5.19
CA ALA A 119 -2.33 13.82 6.00
C ALA A 119 -1.63 12.46 6.11
N PHE A 120 -2.38 11.37 6.31
CA PHE A 120 -1.83 10.00 6.30
C PHE A 120 -1.28 9.63 4.91
N PHE A 121 -1.97 10.02 3.84
CA PHE A 121 -1.60 9.73 2.46
C PHE A 121 -0.29 10.43 2.08
N GLY A 122 -0.06 11.65 2.57
CA GLY A 122 1.25 12.32 2.49
C GLY A 122 2.38 11.45 3.03
N LEU A 123 2.24 10.96 4.27
CA LEU A 123 3.20 10.04 4.90
C LEU A 123 3.38 8.74 4.10
N LEU A 124 2.29 8.14 3.61
CA LEU A 124 2.35 6.93 2.78
C LEU A 124 3.13 7.18 1.48
N THR A 125 2.88 8.30 0.79
CA THR A 125 3.60 8.64 -0.46
C THR A 125 5.07 8.97 -0.21
N GLU A 126 5.40 9.65 0.88
CA GLU A 126 6.79 9.93 1.29
C GLU A 126 7.58 8.62 1.51
N TYR A 127 6.97 7.66 2.22
CA TYR A 127 7.55 6.33 2.42
C TYR A 127 7.79 5.61 1.07
N CYS A 128 6.80 5.63 0.17
CA CYS A 128 6.92 5.02 -1.15
C CYS A 128 8.00 5.69 -2.02
N MET A 129 8.16 7.02 -1.95
CA MET A 129 9.25 7.75 -2.61
C MET A 129 10.62 7.32 -2.08
N SER A 130 10.79 7.32 -0.75
CA SER A 130 12.05 6.91 -0.11
C SER A 130 12.46 5.49 -0.50
N LYS A 131 11.50 4.55 -0.55
CA LYS A 131 11.72 3.19 -1.04
C LYS A 131 12.05 3.14 -2.53
N PHE A 132 11.37 3.91 -3.37
CA PHE A 132 11.64 3.97 -4.80
C PHE A 132 13.05 4.49 -5.11
N ASP A 133 13.46 5.60 -4.49
CA ASP A 133 14.80 6.16 -4.70
C ASP A 133 15.89 5.18 -4.22
N SER A 134 15.62 4.43 -3.13
CA SER A 134 16.47 3.34 -2.67
C SER A 134 16.58 2.18 -3.68
N VAL A 135 15.48 1.82 -4.36
CA VAL A 135 15.48 0.82 -5.45
C VAL A 135 16.31 1.30 -6.64
N ILE A 136 16.16 2.56 -7.06
CA ILE A 136 16.90 3.12 -8.21
C ILE A 136 18.41 3.17 -7.92
N HIS A 137 18.82 3.61 -6.74
CA HIS A 137 20.22 3.59 -6.33
C HIS A 137 20.78 2.16 -6.23
N ALA A 138 20.00 1.22 -5.66
CA ALA A 138 20.38 -0.18 -5.60
C ALA A 138 20.45 -0.83 -7.00
N LEU A 139 19.63 -0.42 -7.97
CA LEU A 139 19.65 -0.99 -9.32
C LEU A 139 20.95 -0.68 -10.06
N GLN A 140 21.58 0.47 -9.78
CA GLN A 140 22.86 0.87 -10.35
C GLN A 140 24.08 0.18 -9.70
N THR A 141 23.93 -0.31 -8.46
CA THR A 141 25.05 -0.78 -7.63
C THR A 141 24.99 -2.27 -7.30
N GLN A 142 23.79 -2.77 -6.96
CA GLN A 142 23.51 -4.13 -6.50
C GLN A 142 22.07 -4.56 -6.95
N PRO A 143 21.87 -4.95 -8.22
CA PRO A 143 20.53 -5.26 -8.77
C PRO A 143 19.72 -6.30 -7.97
N ALA A 144 20.39 -7.27 -7.34
CA ALA A 144 19.74 -8.25 -6.47
C ALA A 144 19.12 -7.62 -5.21
N VAL A 145 19.74 -6.56 -4.66
CA VAL A 145 19.22 -5.80 -3.52
C VAL A 145 18.05 -4.92 -3.94
N ALA A 146 18.09 -4.33 -5.15
CA ALA A 146 16.97 -3.57 -5.70
C ALA A 146 15.67 -4.41 -5.76
N ALA A 147 15.78 -5.68 -6.13
CA ALA A 147 14.67 -6.62 -6.16
C ALA A 147 14.14 -7.02 -4.75
N VAL A 148 14.95 -6.89 -3.70
CA VAL A 148 14.50 -7.06 -2.31
C VAL A 148 13.78 -5.81 -1.84
N ILE A 149 14.34 -4.61 -2.05
CA ILE A 149 13.73 -3.34 -1.62
C ILE A 149 12.39 -3.10 -2.34
N SER A 150 12.25 -3.51 -3.61
CA SER A 150 10.96 -3.38 -4.33
C SER A 150 9.83 -4.22 -3.72
N ARG A 151 10.16 -5.30 -3.00
CA ARG A 151 9.20 -6.13 -2.23
C ARG A 151 8.82 -5.52 -0.88
N GLU A 152 9.38 -4.37 -0.51
CA GLU A 152 8.98 -3.60 0.69
C GLU A 152 7.93 -2.52 0.38
N MET A 153 7.48 -2.40 -0.87
CA MET A 153 6.43 -1.46 -1.29
C MET A 153 5.07 -1.88 -0.69
N PRO A 154 4.32 -1.01 0.03
CA PRO A 154 3.07 -1.37 0.71
C PRO A 154 1.87 -1.37 -0.26
N VAL A 155 1.88 -2.28 -1.24
CA VAL A 155 0.89 -2.36 -2.31
C VAL A 155 -0.54 -2.52 -1.78
N GLU A 156 -0.75 -3.23 -0.67
CA GLU A 156 -2.07 -3.41 -0.07
C GLU A 156 -2.62 -2.12 0.53
N LEU A 157 -1.76 -1.28 1.13
CA LEU A 157 -2.16 0.03 1.67
C LEU A 157 -2.44 1.04 0.55
N LEU A 158 -1.61 1.04 -0.50
CA LEU A 158 -1.83 1.86 -1.69
C LEU A 158 -3.18 1.50 -2.35
N ARG A 159 -3.47 0.20 -2.49
CA ARG A 159 -4.75 -0.30 -3.02
C ARG A 159 -5.94 0.09 -2.14
N ALA A 160 -5.84 -0.11 -0.82
CA ALA A 160 -6.89 0.26 0.14
C ALA A 160 -7.09 1.78 0.28
N SER A 161 -6.09 2.59 -0.11
CA SER A 161 -6.20 4.05 -0.13
C SER A 161 -7.01 4.57 -1.32
N LEU A 162 -7.11 3.83 -2.42
CA LEU A 162 -7.74 4.29 -3.67
C LEU A 162 -9.16 4.89 -3.49
N PRO A 163 -10.10 4.29 -2.75
CA PRO A 163 -11.46 4.82 -2.57
C PRO A 163 -11.51 6.20 -1.91
N HIS A 164 -10.46 6.56 -1.15
CA HIS A 164 -10.37 7.78 -0.34
C HIS A 164 -9.59 8.91 -1.04
N THR A 165 -8.93 8.59 -2.16
CA THR A 165 -8.13 9.56 -2.90
C THR A 165 -8.96 10.58 -3.65
N ASN A 166 -8.57 11.84 -3.56
CA ASN A 166 -9.02 12.91 -4.45
C ASN A 166 -8.30 12.87 -5.82
N GLU A 167 -8.75 13.65 -6.80
CA GLU A 167 -8.20 13.62 -8.17
C GLU A 167 -6.71 13.95 -8.25
N TYR A 168 -6.20 14.81 -7.36
CA TYR A 168 -4.78 15.15 -7.31
C TYR A 168 -3.95 13.96 -6.80
N GLN A 169 -4.40 13.29 -5.74
CA GLN A 169 -3.76 12.08 -5.21
C GLN A 169 -3.78 10.91 -6.21
N ARG A 170 -4.87 10.73 -6.97
CA ARG A 170 -4.91 9.72 -8.06
C ARG A 170 -3.89 9.99 -9.15
N LYS A 171 -3.73 11.26 -9.57
CA LYS A 171 -2.69 11.66 -10.53
C LYS A 171 -1.28 11.38 -10.00
N GLN A 172 -1.03 11.59 -8.70
CA GLN A 172 0.24 11.21 -8.08
C GLN A 172 0.48 9.69 -8.15
N LEU A 173 -0.50 8.86 -7.78
CA LEU A 173 -0.38 7.38 -7.89
C LEU A 173 -0.13 6.89 -9.33
N LEU A 174 -0.73 7.52 -10.32
CA LEU A 174 -0.47 7.23 -11.74
C LEU A 174 0.95 7.62 -12.17
N SER A 175 1.51 8.73 -11.65
CA SER A 175 2.89 9.11 -11.94
C SER A 175 3.92 8.18 -11.26
N PHE A 176 3.58 7.61 -10.09
CA PHE A 176 4.39 6.57 -9.44
C PHE A 176 4.46 5.30 -10.29
N SER A 177 3.31 4.77 -10.73
CA SER A 177 3.30 3.52 -11.50
C SER A 177 4.13 3.66 -12.79
N GLN A 178 4.01 4.79 -13.49
CA GLN A 178 4.80 5.11 -14.68
C GLN A 178 6.33 5.16 -14.43
N ARG A 179 6.78 5.67 -13.28
CA ARG A 179 8.23 5.66 -12.91
C ARG A 179 8.73 4.28 -12.47
N THR A 180 7.84 3.40 -11.99
CA THR A 180 8.21 2.06 -11.49
C THR A 180 8.27 0.97 -12.55
N VAL A 181 7.68 1.16 -13.73
CA VAL A 181 7.81 0.20 -14.84
C VAL A 181 9.20 0.34 -15.46
N PRO A 182 10.02 -0.72 -15.53
CA PRO A 182 11.26 -0.68 -16.29
C PRO A 182 10.94 -0.45 -17.75
N VAL A 183 11.44 0.65 -18.33
CA VAL A 183 11.32 0.92 -19.77
C VAL A 183 12.21 -0.06 -20.52
N ASN A 184 11.66 -1.24 -20.82
CA ASN A 184 12.35 -2.28 -21.58
C ASN A 184 12.31 -2.01 -23.09
N ASN A 185 12.63 -0.78 -23.49
CA ASN A 185 12.76 -0.37 -24.89
C ASN A 185 14.24 -0.34 -25.29
N HIS A 186 14.83 -1.54 -25.36
CA HIS A 186 15.99 -1.75 -26.24
C HIS A 186 15.49 -1.64 -27.69
N SER A 187 15.45 -0.43 -28.23
CA SER A 187 15.26 -0.21 -29.66
C SER A 187 16.46 -0.76 -30.41
N SER A 188 16.34 -2.00 -30.88
CA SER A 188 17.39 -2.68 -31.63
C SER A 188 17.66 -1.94 -32.93
N HIS A 189 18.85 -1.35 -33.03
CA HIS A 189 19.32 -0.66 -34.22
C HIS A 189 19.73 -1.70 -35.27
N GLY A 190 18.73 -2.23 -35.98
CA GLY A 190 18.87 -3.28 -36.99
C GLY A 190 19.19 -2.73 -38.39
N SER A 191 20.35 -2.10 -38.56
CA SER A 191 20.90 -1.87 -39.91
C SER A 191 21.24 -3.21 -40.55
N ASN A 192 20.51 -3.60 -41.60
CA ASN A 192 21.00 -4.62 -42.52
C ASN A 192 20.72 -4.20 -43.97
N ASN A 193 21.75 -4.29 -44.80
CA ASN A 193 21.83 -3.66 -46.11
C ASN A 193 22.30 -4.71 -47.13
N GLY A 194 21.54 -4.97 -48.19
CA GLY A 194 21.92 -5.93 -49.24
C GLY A 194 20.89 -7.02 -49.54
N PRO A 195 20.94 -7.63 -50.74
CA PRO A 195 19.98 -7.20 -51.77
C PRO A 195 19.00 -8.28 -52.26
N MET A 196 18.00 -7.84 -53.03
CA MET A 196 16.96 -8.68 -53.63
C MET A 196 17.46 -9.63 -54.72
N THR A 197 16.92 -10.85 -54.74
CA THR A 197 16.60 -11.62 -55.96
C THR A 197 15.32 -12.43 -55.74
N SER A 198 14.33 -12.26 -56.61
CA SER A 198 13.13 -13.12 -56.70
C SER A 198 13.41 -14.33 -57.59
N GLU A 199 12.82 -15.51 -57.31
CA GLU A 199 12.20 -16.35 -58.36
C GLU A 199 11.32 -17.51 -57.83
N SER A 200 10.08 -17.53 -58.34
CA SER A 200 9.21 -18.62 -58.81
C SER A 200 9.28 -20.09 -58.30
N ILE A 201 8.10 -20.60 -57.93
CA ILE A 201 7.68 -22.01 -57.67
C ILE A 201 7.26 -22.67 -59.01
N PRO A 202 7.48 -23.98 -59.37
CA PRO A 202 6.99 -25.22 -58.70
C PRO A 202 7.98 -26.45 -58.78
N SER A 203 7.68 -27.76 -58.66
CA SER A 203 6.43 -28.57 -58.56
C SER A 203 6.61 -29.97 -57.88
N SER A 204 5.48 -30.66 -57.64
CA SER A 204 5.20 -32.13 -57.59
C SER A 204 5.78 -33.11 -56.53
N GLU A 205 4.82 -33.74 -55.84
CA GLU A 205 4.61 -35.21 -55.65
C GLU A 205 5.37 -36.13 -54.64
N SER A 206 4.52 -36.85 -53.89
CA SER A 206 4.55 -38.30 -53.59
C SER A 206 5.60 -38.93 -52.66
N ARG A 207 5.19 -39.20 -51.41
CA ARG A 207 4.87 -40.55 -50.85
C ARG A 207 4.43 -40.43 -49.38
N LYS A 208 3.22 -40.88 -49.02
CA LYS A 208 2.89 -42.22 -48.49
C LYS A 208 3.69 -42.65 -47.24
N ILE A 209 2.97 -42.75 -46.12
CA ILE A 209 2.88 -43.98 -45.31
C ILE A 209 1.38 -44.32 -45.26
#